data_AF-A0A087UM03-F1
#
_entry.id   AF-A0A087UM03-F1
#
_cell.length_a   1.000
_cell.length_b   1.000
_cell.length_c   1.000
_cell.angle_alpha   90.00
_cell.angle_beta   90.00
_cell.angle_gamma   90.00
#
_symmetry.space_group_name_H-M   'P 1'
#
loop_
_entity.id
_entity.type
_entity.pdbx_description
1 polymer ?
#
loop_
_entity_poly.entity_id
_entity_poly.type
_entity_poly.pdbx_seq_one_letter_code
_entity_poly.pdbx_strand_id
1 'polypeptide(L)'
;MDEYKDYLYMRRPHYRDLEVGNLTTQKALRKRLACKPFRWFMENVAFDQPKKYPPIEPPDYAKGELRNKATNLCVDTKYQGQNEKFGLEKCIKDDPKQQGEQQFVLSWHKDIRPLKRTLCFDVSSSEKQAPVVLWNCHGMQGNQLWKYD
;
A
#
# COMPACT_ATOMS: atom_id res chain seq x y z
N MET A 1 -21.13 4.10 9.96
CA MET A 1 -20.36 4.99 9.08
C MET A 1 -21.17 5.39 7.85
N ASP A 2 -22.50 5.50 7.94
CA ASP A 2 -23.38 5.94 6.83
C ASP A 2 -22.98 5.38 5.46
N GLU A 3 -22.75 6.24 4.46
CA GLU A 3 -22.26 5.89 3.12
C GLU A 3 -20.78 5.45 3.10
N TYR A 4 -19.97 5.90 4.06
CA TYR A 4 -18.54 5.59 4.13
C TYR A 4 -18.22 4.12 4.44
N LYS A 5 -19.20 3.35 4.94
CA LYS A 5 -19.04 1.91 5.13
C LYS A 5 -18.79 1.17 3.81
N ASP A 6 -19.27 1.70 2.68
CA ASP A 6 -19.12 1.04 1.39
C ASP A 6 -17.65 1.02 0.93
N TYR A 7 -16.85 2.03 1.30
CA TYR A 7 -15.39 2.02 1.05
C TYR A 7 -14.68 0.91 1.82
N LEU A 8 -15.15 0.59 3.04
CA LEU A 8 -14.64 -0.56 3.80
C LEU A 8 -15.02 -1.87 3.10
N TYR A 9 -16.26 -2.00 2.65
CA TYR A 9 -16.74 -3.20 1.96
C TYR A 9 -16.10 -3.42 0.60
N MET A 10 -15.72 -2.35 -0.13
CA MET A 10 -14.94 -2.47 -1.37
C MET A 10 -13.59 -3.16 -1.14
N ARG A 11 -12.93 -2.87 -0.01
CA ARG A 11 -11.62 -3.44 0.34
C ARG A 11 -11.74 -4.82 1.00
N ARG A 12 -12.86 -5.08 1.69
CA ARG A 12 -13.17 -6.34 2.36
C ARG A 12 -14.58 -6.81 1.97
N PRO A 13 -14.75 -7.42 0.78
CA PRO A 13 -16.07 -7.78 0.27
C PRO A 13 -16.89 -8.67 1.21
N HIS A 14 -16.23 -9.59 1.93
CA HIS A 14 -16.86 -10.49 2.91
C HIS A 14 -17.59 -9.79 4.07
N TYR A 15 -17.35 -8.49 4.30
CA TYR A 15 -18.10 -7.72 5.31
C TYR A 15 -19.54 -7.41 4.90
N ARG A 16 -19.91 -7.56 3.62
CA ARG A 16 -21.29 -7.37 3.17
C ARG A 16 -22.23 -8.46 3.69
N ASP A 17 -21.69 -9.66 3.86
CA ASP A 17 -22.47 -10.87 4.21
C ASP A 17 -22.29 -11.25 5.69
N LEU A 18 -21.55 -10.46 6.46
CA LEU A 18 -21.27 -10.75 7.86
C LEU A 18 -22.52 -10.51 8.72
N GLU A 19 -22.87 -11.48 9.57
CA GLU A 19 -23.91 -11.31 10.57
C GLU A 19 -23.44 -10.37 11.69
N VAL A 20 -24.00 -9.16 11.74
CA VAL A 20 -23.61 -8.11 12.70
C VAL A 20 -24.46 -8.10 13.98
N GLY A 21 -25.38 -9.07 14.12
CA GLY A 21 -26.36 -9.11 15.20
C GLY A 21 -27.36 -7.95 15.18
N ASN A 22 -28.07 -7.77 16.30
CA ASN A 22 -29.11 -6.75 16.43
C ASN A 22 -28.52 -5.37 16.80
N LEU A 23 -28.59 -4.42 15.86
CA LEU A 23 -28.10 -3.04 16.02
C LEU A 23 -29.20 -2.02 16.37
N THR A 24 -30.38 -2.46 16.78
CA THR A 24 -31.56 -1.59 16.98
C THR A 24 -31.31 -0.55 18.09
N THR A 25 -30.77 -0.96 19.23
CA THR A 25 -30.53 -0.08 20.38
C THR A 25 -29.47 0.97 20.07
N GLN A 26 -28.40 0.61 19.36
CA GLN A 26 -27.33 1.53 18.95
C GLN A 26 -27.83 2.56 17.93
N LYS A 27 -28.65 2.13 16.96
CA LYS A 27 -29.28 3.04 15.99
C LYS A 27 -30.28 3.99 16.66
N ALA A 28 -31.07 3.50 17.62
CA ALA A 28 -32.01 4.33 18.38
C ALA A 28 -31.28 5.37 19.24
N LEU A 29 -30.19 4.98 19.90
CA LEU A 29 -29.35 5.89 20.70
C LEU A 29 -28.82 7.04 19.84
N ARG A 30 -28.29 6.75 18.66
CA ARG A 30 -27.78 7.78 17.72
C ARG A 30 -28.86 8.80 17.34
N LYS A 31 -30.09 8.33 17.08
CA LYS A 31 -31.23 9.20 16.77
C LYS A 31 -31.61 10.08 17.97
N ARG A 32 -31.72 9.48 19.16
CA ARG A 32 -32.06 10.18 20.41
C ARG A 32 -31.07 11.30 20.75
N LEU A 33 -29.78 11.07 20.51
CA LEU A 33 -28.72 12.05 20.76
C LEU A 33 -28.56 13.11 19.66
N ALA A 34 -29.39 13.05 18.59
CA ALA A 34 -29.31 13.97 17.45
C ALA A 34 -27.88 14.09 16.88
N CYS A 35 -27.15 12.96 16.81
CA CYS A 35 -25.77 12.96 16.34
C CYS A 35 -25.67 13.41 14.88
N LYS A 36 -24.60 14.14 14.54
CA LYS A 36 -24.32 14.56 13.17
C LYS A 36 -24.07 13.36 12.22
N PRO A 37 -24.26 13.52 10.90
CA PRO A 37 -23.89 12.51 9.91
C PRO A 37 -22.40 12.19 9.93
N PHE A 38 -22.03 10.98 9.50
CA PHE A 38 -20.63 10.58 9.43
C PHE A 38 -19.84 11.42 8.40
N ARG A 39 -20.49 11.89 7.33
CA ARG A 39 -19.93 12.88 6.41
C ARG A 39 -19.42 14.12 7.15
N TRP A 40 -20.22 14.69 8.04
CA TRP A 40 -19.81 15.88 8.80
C TRP A 40 -18.55 15.60 9.61
N PHE A 41 -18.45 14.43 10.23
CA PHE A 41 -17.25 14.02 10.96
C PHE A 41 -16.02 13.96 10.05
N MET A 42 -16.13 13.33 8.87
CA MET A 42 -15.02 13.23 7.91
C MET A 42 -14.59 14.58 7.33
N GLU A 43 -15.52 15.51 7.16
CA GLU A 43 -15.23 16.84 6.58
C GLU A 43 -14.74 17.87 7.61
N ASN A 44 -15.17 17.77 8.87
CA ASN A 44 -14.95 18.82 9.87
C ASN A 44 -14.03 18.39 11.02
N VAL A 45 -13.98 17.10 11.34
CA VAL A 45 -13.17 16.58 12.46
C VAL A 45 -11.97 15.79 11.93
N ALA A 46 -12.20 14.88 10.99
CA ALA A 46 -11.18 14.00 10.40
C ALA A 46 -10.81 14.43 8.97
N PHE A 47 -10.73 15.74 8.72
CA PHE A 47 -10.54 16.33 7.38
C PHE A 47 -9.19 15.99 6.72
N ASP A 48 -8.22 15.55 7.51
CA ASP A 48 -6.90 15.13 7.09
C ASP A 48 -6.84 13.65 6.70
N GLN A 49 -7.80 12.82 7.18
CA GLN A 49 -7.85 11.39 6.86
C GLN A 49 -7.84 11.11 5.36
N PRO A 50 -8.70 11.74 4.51
CA PRO A 50 -8.69 11.48 3.08
C PRO A 50 -7.41 11.92 2.37
N LYS A 51 -6.62 12.82 2.96
CA LYS A 51 -5.33 13.26 2.38
C LYS A 51 -4.28 12.16 2.45
N LYS A 52 -4.32 11.34 3.51
CA LYS A 52 -3.37 10.22 3.72
C LYS A 52 -3.94 8.88 3.29
N TYR A 53 -5.23 8.65 3.53
CA TYR A 53 -5.95 7.41 3.25
C TYR A 53 -7.21 7.73 2.44
N PRO A 54 -7.06 8.03 1.14
CA PRO A 54 -8.20 8.37 0.31
C PRO A 54 -9.18 7.19 0.24
N PRO A 55 -10.49 7.45 0.27
CA PRO A 55 -11.50 6.39 0.15
C PRO A 55 -11.32 5.52 -1.10
N ILE A 56 -10.90 6.15 -2.20
CA ILE A 56 -10.48 5.53 -3.45
C ILE A 56 -9.03 5.94 -3.70
N GLU A 57 -8.12 4.97 -3.70
CA GLU A 57 -6.71 5.23 -3.97
C GLU A 57 -6.50 5.62 -5.44
N PRO A 58 -5.65 6.61 -5.72
CA PRO A 58 -5.21 6.89 -7.08
C PRO A 58 -4.54 5.66 -7.72
N PRO A 59 -4.57 5.56 -9.06
CA PRO A 59 -3.86 4.48 -9.75
C PRO A 59 -2.34 4.58 -9.50
N ASP A 60 -1.70 3.41 -9.48
CA ASP A 60 -0.25 3.30 -9.43
C ASP A 60 0.39 3.86 -10.71
N TYR A 61 1.60 4.42 -10.62
CA TYR A 61 2.32 4.98 -11.77
C TYR A 61 2.87 3.89 -12.69
N ALA A 62 3.33 2.77 -12.13
CA ALA A 62 3.86 1.65 -12.89
C ALA A 62 3.73 0.34 -12.11
N LYS A 63 3.69 -0.77 -12.86
CA LYS A 63 3.59 -2.13 -12.33
C LYS A 63 4.33 -3.11 -13.23
N GLY A 64 5.12 -4.01 -12.64
CA GLY A 64 5.80 -5.09 -13.36
C GLY A 64 7.13 -5.48 -12.74
N GLU A 65 7.99 -6.09 -13.55
CA GLU A 65 9.38 -6.38 -13.17
C GLU A 65 10.28 -5.15 -13.39
N LEU A 66 11.32 -5.03 -12.57
CA LEU A 66 12.35 -4.00 -12.71
C LEU A 66 13.58 -4.64 -13.36
N ARG A 67 13.70 -4.53 -14.69
CA ARG A 67 14.78 -5.12 -15.48
C ARG A 67 15.89 -4.10 -15.74
N ASN A 68 17.12 -4.44 -15.36
CA ASN A 68 18.29 -3.65 -15.70
C ASN A 68 18.65 -3.88 -17.18
N LYS A 69 18.66 -2.83 -18.00
CA LYS A 69 18.94 -2.94 -19.45
C LYS A 69 20.37 -3.38 -19.79
N ALA A 70 21.34 -3.11 -18.92
CA ALA A 70 22.74 -3.43 -19.18
C ALA A 70 23.06 -4.90 -18.88
N THR A 71 22.52 -5.44 -17.78
CA THR A 71 22.79 -6.82 -17.36
C THR A 71 21.71 -7.81 -17.79
N ASN A 72 20.53 -7.31 -18.22
CA ASN A 72 19.31 -8.10 -18.43
C ASN A 72 18.86 -8.90 -17.20
N LEU A 73 19.31 -8.53 -16.01
CA LEU A 73 18.86 -9.10 -14.75
C LEU A 73 17.68 -8.28 -14.19
N CYS A 74 16.80 -8.94 -13.45
CA CYS A 74 15.66 -8.35 -12.77
C CYS A 74 15.95 -8.18 -11.28
N VAL A 75 15.42 -7.10 -10.70
CA VAL A 75 15.38 -6.97 -9.24
C VAL A 75 14.55 -8.10 -8.65
N ASP A 76 15.10 -8.78 -7.64
CA ASP A 76 14.44 -9.86 -6.93
C ASP A 76 14.64 -9.69 -5.43
N THR A 77 13.54 -9.51 -4.70
CA THR A 77 13.59 -9.39 -3.24
C THR A 77 13.78 -10.72 -2.55
N LYS A 78 13.66 -11.87 -3.23
CA LYS A 78 13.72 -13.22 -2.66
C LYS A 78 12.90 -13.38 -1.37
N TYR A 79 11.80 -12.65 -1.25
CA TYR A 79 10.97 -12.59 -0.05
C TYR A 79 11.69 -12.13 1.23
N GLN A 80 12.84 -11.47 1.10
CA GLN A 80 13.59 -10.89 2.21
C GLN A 80 12.70 -9.95 3.04
N GLY A 81 12.90 -9.93 4.34
CA GLY A 81 12.20 -9.15 5.34
C GLY A 81 12.74 -7.73 5.52
N GLN A 82 12.32 -7.10 6.61
CA GLN A 82 12.75 -5.74 6.96
C GLN A 82 14.25 -5.70 7.24
N ASN A 83 14.93 -4.63 6.81
CA ASN A 83 16.39 -4.41 6.87
C ASN A 83 17.24 -5.32 6.02
N GLU A 84 16.63 -6.22 5.25
CA GLU A 84 17.38 -7.14 4.43
C GLU A 84 17.65 -6.53 3.06
N LYS A 85 18.88 -6.77 2.57
CA LYS A 85 19.29 -6.40 1.24
C LYS A 85 18.70 -7.38 0.25
N PHE A 86 18.43 -6.88 -0.95
CA PHE A 86 18.04 -7.68 -2.09
C PHE A 86 18.91 -7.34 -3.28
N GLY A 87 18.77 -8.08 -4.37
CA GLY A 87 19.71 -8.02 -5.47
C GLY A 87 19.06 -8.21 -6.83
N LEU A 88 19.93 -8.53 -7.78
CA LEU A 88 19.56 -8.85 -9.14
C LEU A 88 19.66 -10.36 -9.35
N GLU A 89 18.67 -10.91 -10.02
CA GLU A 89 18.61 -12.30 -10.43
C GLU A 89 18.18 -12.40 -11.90
N LYS A 90 18.24 -13.60 -12.49
CA LYS A 90 17.62 -13.83 -13.80
C LYS A 90 16.13 -13.44 -13.74
N CYS A 91 15.54 -13.02 -14.84
CA CYS A 91 14.13 -12.62 -14.83
C CYS A 91 13.23 -13.87 -14.81
N ILE A 92 12.29 -13.96 -13.86
CA ILE A 92 11.34 -15.09 -13.75
C ILE A 92 10.53 -15.25 -15.04
N LYS A 93 10.22 -14.14 -15.72
CA LYS A 93 9.51 -14.16 -17.00
C LYS A 93 10.30 -14.86 -18.10
N ASP A 94 11.63 -14.88 -17.99
CA ASP A 94 12.54 -15.44 -18.99
C ASP A 94 12.96 -16.89 -18.63
N ASP A 95 12.80 -17.31 -17.36
CA ASP A 95 13.10 -18.68 -16.90
C ASP A 95 11.99 -19.20 -15.95
N PRO A 96 11.08 -20.08 -16.43
CA PRO A 96 9.98 -20.63 -15.64
C PRO A 96 10.42 -21.47 -14.42
N LYS A 97 11.67 -21.93 -14.38
CA LYS A 97 12.20 -22.71 -13.24
C LYS A 97 12.57 -21.80 -12.07
N GLN A 98 12.73 -20.51 -12.34
CA GLN A 98 13.10 -19.55 -11.33
C GLN A 98 11.91 -19.20 -10.44
N GLN A 99 12.20 -19.05 -9.15
CA GLN A 99 11.28 -18.57 -8.15
C GLN A 99 11.88 -17.37 -7.44
N GLY A 100 11.03 -16.46 -6.99
CA GLY A 100 11.43 -15.22 -6.36
C GLY A 100 10.29 -14.23 -6.29
N GLU A 101 10.61 -13.00 -5.93
CA GLU A 101 9.66 -11.90 -5.83
C GLU A 101 10.16 -10.75 -6.70
N GLN A 102 9.69 -10.75 -7.95
CA GLN A 102 10.14 -9.81 -9.01
C GLN A 102 9.00 -8.94 -9.57
N GLN A 103 7.86 -8.86 -8.86
CA GLN A 103 6.72 -8.06 -9.28
C GLN A 103 6.53 -6.90 -8.32
N PHE A 104 6.74 -5.70 -8.82
CA PHE A 104 6.74 -4.45 -8.07
C PHE A 104 5.70 -3.49 -8.59
N VAL A 105 5.44 -2.48 -7.77
CA VAL A 105 4.58 -1.34 -8.06
C VAL A 105 5.34 -0.08 -7.66
N LEU A 106 5.32 0.93 -8.55
CA LEU A 106 5.57 2.31 -8.17
C LEU A 106 4.22 2.94 -7.81
N SER A 107 3.95 3.01 -6.51
CA SER A 107 2.63 3.33 -5.98
C SER A 107 2.31 4.81 -6.11
N TRP A 108 1.03 5.18 -5.95
CA TRP A 108 0.61 6.59 -5.93
C TRP A 108 1.28 7.44 -4.84
N HIS A 109 1.80 6.82 -3.77
CA HIS A 109 2.63 7.45 -2.73
C HIS A 109 4.06 7.75 -3.18
N LYS A 110 4.45 7.34 -4.40
CA LYS A 110 5.80 7.43 -4.97
C LYS A 110 6.82 6.56 -4.25
N ASP A 111 6.39 5.42 -3.71
CA ASP A 111 7.25 4.36 -3.21
C ASP A 111 7.29 3.17 -4.17
N ILE A 112 8.40 2.42 -4.17
CA ILE A 112 8.51 1.13 -4.86
C ILE A 112 8.37 0.01 -3.85
N ARG A 113 7.48 -0.95 -4.10
CA ARG A 113 7.25 -2.09 -3.21
C ARG A 113 6.82 -3.35 -3.96
N PRO A 114 7.02 -4.56 -3.40
CA PRO A 114 6.44 -5.78 -3.94
C PRO A 114 4.91 -5.72 -3.93
N LEU A 115 4.26 -6.32 -4.94
CA LEU A 115 2.81 -6.20 -5.12
C LEU A 115 1.96 -6.60 -3.90
N LYS A 116 2.41 -7.61 -3.14
CA LYS A 116 1.63 -8.24 -2.07
C LYS A 116 2.10 -7.88 -0.67
N ARG A 117 3.09 -7.00 -0.53
CA ARG A 117 3.75 -6.70 0.75
C ARG A 117 3.75 -5.20 1.03
N THR A 118 3.78 -4.87 2.31
CA THR A 118 3.88 -3.48 2.82
C THR A 118 5.32 -3.14 3.21
N LEU A 119 6.28 -3.63 2.42
CA LEU A 119 7.70 -3.26 2.52
C LEU A 119 8.09 -2.47 1.28
N CYS A 120 8.73 -1.32 1.48
CA CYS A 120 9.14 -0.39 0.45
C CYS A 120 10.66 -0.41 0.29
N PHE A 121 11.11 -0.05 -0.90
CA PHE A 121 12.51 0.21 -1.18
C PHE A 121 12.93 1.44 -0.40
N ASP A 122 13.96 1.27 0.42
CA ASP A 122 14.41 2.26 1.38
C ASP A 122 15.93 2.40 1.30
N VAL A 123 16.41 3.65 1.37
CA VAL A 123 17.84 3.94 1.53
C VAL A 123 18.07 4.50 2.93
N SER A 124 18.33 3.60 3.89
CA SER A 124 18.35 3.94 5.32
C SER A 124 19.67 4.54 5.81
N SER A 125 20.68 4.63 4.95
CA SER A 125 22.01 5.19 5.27
C SER A 125 22.36 6.31 4.30
N SER A 126 23.00 7.37 4.82
CA SER A 126 23.54 8.47 4.02
C SER A 126 24.95 8.20 3.48
N GLU A 127 25.52 7.02 3.75
CA GLU A 127 26.82 6.63 3.23
C GLU A 127 26.80 6.57 1.69
N LYS A 128 27.94 6.90 1.08
CA LYS A 128 28.08 6.75 -0.38
C LYS A 128 27.86 5.30 -0.77
N GLN A 129 27.05 5.10 -1.81
CA GLN A 129 26.70 3.76 -2.31
C GLN A 129 25.97 2.89 -1.27
N ALA A 130 25.21 3.52 -0.37
CA ALA A 130 24.28 2.81 0.50
C ALA A 130 23.35 1.90 -0.34
N PRO A 131 23.20 0.62 0.06
CA PRO A 131 22.34 -0.30 -0.65
C PRO A 131 20.87 0.06 -0.44
N VAL A 132 20.03 -0.32 -1.40
CA VAL A 132 18.58 -0.33 -1.19
C VAL A 132 18.22 -1.55 -0.35
N VAL A 133 17.42 -1.33 0.69
CA VAL A 133 16.89 -2.38 1.57
C VAL A 133 15.37 -2.35 1.56
N LEU A 134 14.75 -3.37 2.15
CA LEU A 134 13.32 -3.37 2.42
C LEU A 134 13.05 -2.79 3.80
N TRP A 135 12.16 -1.81 3.89
CA TRP A 135 11.68 -1.27 5.16
C TRP A 135 10.16 -1.08 5.14
N ASN A 136 9.52 -0.97 6.31
CA ASN A 136 8.07 -0.74 6.37
C ASN A 136 7.69 0.53 5.60
N CYS A 137 6.71 0.41 4.71
CA CYS A 137 6.22 1.56 3.96
C CYS A 137 5.60 2.59 4.90
N HIS A 138 6.06 3.83 4.86
CA HIS A 138 5.52 4.90 5.72
C HIS A 138 4.75 5.98 4.95
N GLY A 139 4.83 6.01 3.62
CA GLY A 139 4.07 6.96 2.78
C GLY A 139 4.45 8.44 3.01
N MET A 140 5.65 8.69 3.54
CA MET A 140 6.17 10.04 3.85
C MET A 140 7.18 10.52 2.81
N GLN A 141 7.28 9.84 1.66
CA GLN A 141 8.30 10.10 0.63
C GLN A 141 9.70 9.86 1.22
N GLY A 142 10.45 10.89 1.64
CA GLY A 142 11.72 10.73 2.35
C GLY A 142 12.71 9.78 1.67
N ASN A 143 13.29 8.87 2.46
CA ASN A 143 14.17 7.77 2.01
C ASN A 143 13.45 6.65 1.24
N GLN A 144 12.13 6.75 1.06
CA GLN A 144 11.29 5.86 0.26
C GLN A 144 10.69 6.56 -0.97
N LEU A 145 11.14 7.78 -1.29
CA LEU A 145 10.69 8.51 -2.48
C LEU A 145 11.45 8.05 -3.72
N TRP A 146 10.72 7.56 -4.70
CA TRP A 146 11.24 7.15 -6.00
C TRP A 146 10.55 7.90 -7.14
N LYS A 147 11.28 8.08 -8.25
CA LYS A 147 10.78 8.64 -9.51
C LYS A 147 11.26 7.77 -10.66
N TYR A 148 10.45 7.70 -11.72
CA TYR A 148 10.76 7.01 -12.96
C TYR A 148 10.36 7.95 -14.10
N ASP A 149 11.36 8.37 -14.88
CA ASP A 149 11.23 9.30 -16.01
C ASP A 149 11.27 8.56 -17.35
#